data_AF-A0A936MDR9-F1
#
_entry.id   AF-A0A936MDR9-F1
#
_cell.length_a   1.000
_cell.length_b   1.000
_cell.length_c   1.000
_cell.angle_alpha   90.00
_cell.angle_beta   90.00
_cell.angle_gamma   90.00
#
_symmetry.space_group_name_H-M   'P 1'
#
loop_
_entity.id
_entity.type
_entity.pdbx_description
1 polymer ?
#
loop_
_entity_poly.entity_id
_entity_poly.type
_entity_poly.pdbx_seq_one_letter_code
_entity_poly.pdbx_strand_id
1 'polypeptide(L)'
;MTTHDLREQLADYARAFTTGQKPAQPIPGIQGRLCRRRDGDPVRLSDDPCRRLVFLGDHRVCHRIIGLTGYQIVTSVLGWDAAYTRRKVEAGLKFDLVVFPESKCKLGTWDNLLDLVQEAYPEIGTKIAGHRAALVAMTPASLVEIERRQGYRFLDVDELGSGDPRFMTLERYVNAPDTADAARAFLYHVIYCKEYYGGQGYTLDGQGNTGVAEYIMPNRPLEELGAHVVIPVDVAIP
;
A
#
# COMPACT_ATOMS: atom_id res chain seq x y z
N MET A 1 -6.54 -2.50 -26.90
CA MET A 1 -7.60 -1.69 -26.26
C MET A 1 -7.49 -0.27 -26.74
N THR A 2 -8.59 0.33 -27.19
CA THR A 2 -8.64 1.75 -27.55
C THR A 2 -8.89 2.59 -26.30
N THR A 3 -8.57 3.88 -26.31
CA THR A 3 -8.85 4.79 -25.18
C THR A 3 -10.35 4.90 -24.86
N HIS A 4 -11.21 4.63 -25.84
CA HIS A 4 -12.67 4.63 -25.68
C HIS A 4 -13.14 3.46 -24.79
N ASP A 5 -12.61 2.26 -25.04
CA ASP A 5 -12.88 1.03 -24.28
C ASP A 5 -12.49 1.17 -22.79
N LEU A 6 -11.36 1.84 -22.51
CA LEU A 6 -10.89 2.06 -21.14
C LEU A 6 -11.81 2.96 -20.31
N ARG A 7 -12.35 4.04 -20.89
CA ARG A 7 -13.25 4.95 -20.15
C ARG A 7 -14.57 4.28 -19.83
N GLU A 8 -15.07 3.46 -20.74
CA GLU A 8 -16.29 2.67 -20.54
C GLU A 8 -16.10 1.64 -19.43
N GLN A 9 -14.98 0.90 -19.43
CA GLN A 9 -14.64 -0.05 -18.36
C GLN A 9 -14.57 0.61 -16.97
N LEU A 10 -13.97 1.80 -16.88
CA LEU A 10 -13.92 2.56 -15.62
C LEU A 10 -15.30 3.04 -15.17
N ALA A 11 -16.14 3.49 -16.11
CA ALA A 11 -17.51 3.91 -15.82
C ALA A 11 -18.37 2.73 -15.37
N ASP A 12 -18.23 1.57 -16.01
CA ASP A 12 -18.87 0.31 -15.62
C ASP A 12 -18.44 -0.11 -14.22
N TYR A 13 -17.15 -0.03 -13.92
CA TYR A 13 -16.64 -0.31 -12.59
C TYR A 13 -17.22 0.65 -11.55
N ALA A 14 -17.17 1.96 -11.81
CA ALA A 14 -17.68 2.97 -10.87
C ALA A 14 -19.17 2.79 -10.59
N ARG A 15 -19.96 2.47 -11.63
CA ARG A 15 -21.38 2.13 -11.50
C ARG A 15 -21.59 0.87 -10.67
N ALA A 16 -20.90 -0.22 -10.98
CA ALA A 16 -21.01 -1.47 -10.24
C ALA A 16 -20.64 -1.30 -8.76
N PHE A 17 -19.57 -0.56 -8.47
CA PHE A 17 -19.15 -0.26 -7.10
C PHE A 17 -20.20 0.56 -6.35
N THR A 18 -20.71 1.64 -6.97
CA THR A 18 -21.67 2.55 -6.33
C THR A 18 -23.03 1.91 -6.10
N THR A 19 -23.49 1.03 -6.99
CA THR A 19 -24.77 0.32 -6.84
C THR A 19 -24.65 -0.95 -5.99
N GLY A 20 -23.43 -1.41 -5.71
CA GLY A 20 -23.17 -2.70 -5.08
C GLY A 20 -23.50 -3.91 -5.98
N GLN A 21 -23.89 -3.69 -7.23
CA GLN A 21 -24.24 -4.75 -8.17
C GLN A 21 -22.96 -5.35 -8.78
N LYS A 22 -22.47 -6.41 -8.14
CA LYS A 22 -21.28 -7.14 -8.58
C LYS A 22 -21.53 -7.82 -9.93
N PRO A 23 -20.73 -7.54 -10.98
CA PRO A 23 -20.82 -8.23 -12.26
C PRO A 23 -20.53 -9.73 -12.11
N ALA A 24 -20.89 -10.56 -13.09
CA ALA A 24 -20.60 -11.99 -13.03
C ALA A 24 -19.10 -12.32 -13.15
N GLN A 25 -18.33 -11.43 -13.79
CA GLN A 25 -16.89 -11.58 -14.00
C GLN A 25 -16.15 -10.29 -13.60
N PRO A 26 -14.88 -10.37 -13.18
CA PRO A 26 -14.04 -9.20 -12.98
C PRO A 26 -13.92 -8.36 -14.26
N ILE A 27 -13.93 -7.04 -14.14
CA ILE A 27 -13.64 -6.11 -15.24
C ILE A 27 -12.11 -6.11 -15.40
N PRO A 28 -11.53 -6.71 -16.46
CA PRO A 28 -10.07 -6.84 -16.57
C PRO A 28 -9.40 -5.50 -16.89
N GLY A 29 -8.07 -5.45 -16.75
CA GLY A 29 -7.29 -4.30 -17.21
C GLY A 29 -7.48 -3.02 -16.39
N ILE A 30 -7.96 -3.14 -15.15
CA ILE A 30 -8.03 -2.04 -14.18
C ILE A 30 -7.25 -2.37 -12.91
N GLN A 31 -6.84 -1.33 -12.20
CA GLN A 31 -6.21 -1.39 -10.88
C GLN A 31 -6.86 -0.38 -9.95
N GLY A 32 -6.78 -0.68 -8.65
CA GLY A 32 -7.41 0.12 -7.62
C GLY A 32 -6.48 0.38 -6.45
N ARG A 33 -6.60 1.57 -5.87
CA ARG A 33 -5.98 1.90 -4.59
C ARG A 33 -6.94 2.69 -3.73
N LEU A 34 -7.12 2.23 -2.49
CA LEU A 34 -7.78 3.02 -1.47
C LEU A 34 -6.81 4.10 -0.98
N CYS A 35 -7.12 5.34 -1.32
CA CYS A 35 -6.41 6.53 -0.90
C CYS A 35 -7.05 7.08 0.38
N ARG A 36 -6.25 7.83 1.12
CA ARG A 36 -6.67 8.53 2.34
C ARG A 36 -6.38 10.01 2.13
N ARG A 37 -7.20 10.85 2.74
CA ARG A 37 -7.02 12.29 2.74
C ARG A 37 -7.66 12.91 3.97
N ARG A 38 -7.19 14.10 4.33
CA ARG A 38 -7.84 14.94 5.35
C ARG A 38 -8.86 15.87 4.71
N ASP A 39 -8.42 16.63 3.69
CA ASP A 39 -9.19 17.65 2.99
C ASP A 39 -9.01 17.55 1.48
N GLY A 40 -9.89 18.21 0.71
CA GLY A 40 -9.82 18.27 -0.75
C GLY A 40 -10.05 16.94 -1.45
N ASP A 41 -9.80 16.89 -2.75
CA ASP A 41 -9.80 15.65 -3.54
C ASP A 41 -8.38 15.07 -3.63
N PRO A 42 -8.22 13.74 -3.77
CA PRO A 42 -6.89 13.16 -3.94
C PRO A 42 -6.27 13.64 -5.26
N VAL A 43 -5.08 14.22 -5.18
CA VAL A 43 -4.29 14.66 -6.35
C VAL A 43 -3.20 13.65 -6.73
N ARG A 44 -2.88 12.71 -5.83
CA ARG A 44 -1.88 11.65 -5.98
C ARG A 44 -2.39 10.35 -5.37
N LEU A 45 -1.75 9.23 -5.71
CA LEU A 45 -2.05 7.92 -5.10
C LEU A 45 -1.72 7.86 -3.59
N SER A 46 -0.92 8.77 -3.05
CA SER A 46 -0.71 8.96 -1.62
C SER A 46 -0.40 10.43 -1.34
N ASP A 47 -1.02 10.98 -0.29
CA ASP A 47 -0.77 12.33 0.23
C ASP A 47 0.47 12.41 1.13
N ASP A 48 0.92 11.27 1.66
CA ASP A 48 2.19 11.15 2.39
C ASP A 48 3.38 11.64 1.54
N PRO A 49 4.01 12.77 1.90
CA PRO A 49 5.09 13.38 1.11
C PRO A 49 6.39 12.58 1.16
N CYS A 50 6.57 11.70 2.16
CA CYS A 50 7.73 10.84 2.26
C CYS A 50 7.61 9.61 1.35
N ARG A 51 6.40 9.31 0.84
CA ARG A 51 6.10 8.08 0.14
C ARG A 51 6.25 8.23 -1.37
N ARG A 52 7.34 7.68 -1.92
CA ARG A 52 7.60 7.63 -3.37
C ARG A 52 7.06 6.37 -4.05
N LEU A 53 6.66 5.34 -3.30
CA LEU A 53 6.12 4.08 -3.81
C LEU A 53 4.80 3.72 -3.10
N VAL A 54 3.86 3.12 -3.81
CA VAL A 54 2.51 2.76 -3.31
C VAL A 54 2.13 1.34 -3.68
N PHE A 55 1.32 0.72 -2.83
CA PHE A 55 0.71 -0.60 -3.06
C PHE A 55 -0.69 -0.47 -3.68
N LEU A 56 -1.07 -1.44 -4.52
CA LEU A 56 -2.29 -1.45 -5.33
C LEU A 56 -2.92 -2.85 -5.29
N GLY A 57 -4.23 -2.90 -5.52
CA GLY A 57 -4.95 -4.11 -5.91
C GLY A 57 -5.14 -4.17 -7.42
N ASP A 58 -5.21 -5.39 -7.95
CA ASP A 58 -5.58 -5.65 -9.34
C ASP A 58 -7.10 -5.62 -9.56
N HIS A 59 -7.52 -5.95 -10.79
CA HIS A 59 -8.92 -6.10 -11.15
C HIS A 59 -9.69 -7.11 -10.28
N ARG A 60 -9.02 -8.13 -9.72
CA ARG A 60 -9.67 -9.12 -8.84
C ARG A 60 -9.95 -8.52 -7.47
N VAL A 61 -9.02 -7.73 -6.93
CA VAL A 61 -9.26 -6.94 -5.71
C VAL A 61 -10.41 -5.97 -5.94
N CYS A 62 -10.36 -5.20 -7.03
CA CYS A 62 -11.42 -4.26 -7.42
C CYS A 62 -12.77 -4.95 -7.53
N HIS A 63 -12.82 -6.15 -8.12
CA HIS A 63 -14.04 -6.93 -8.19
C HIS A 63 -14.51 -7.39 -6.80
N ARG A 64 -13.61 -7.92 -5.97
CA ARG A 64 -13.93 -8.46 -4.63
C ARG A 64 -14.62 -7.43 -3.73
N ILE A 65 -14.19 -6.17 -3.79
CA ILE A 65 -14.70 -5.09 -2.93
C ILE A 65 -16.10 -4.58 -3.30
N ILE A 66 -16.63 -4.91 -4.49
CA ILE A 66 -17.99 -4.49 -4.88
C ILE A 66 -19.04 -5.12 -3.95
N GLY A 67 -19.92 -4.28 -3.42
CA GLY A 67 -21.00 -4.67 -2.49
C GLY A 67 -20.58 -4.75 -1.03
N LEU A 68 -19.31 -4.45 -0.71
CA LEU A 68 -18.82 -4.38 0.67
C LEU A 68 -18.94 -2.96 1.23
N THR A 69 -19.12 -2.85 2.54
CA THR A 69 -19.00 -1.55 3.23
C THR A 69 -17.54 -1.10 3.27
N GLY A 70 -17.27 0.21 3.43
CA GLY A 70 -15.89 0.69 3.52
C GLY A 70 -15.10 0.03 4.66
N TYR A 71 -15.74 -0.26 5.79
CA TYR A 71 -15.12 -1.01 6.89
C TYR A 71 -14.74 -2.45 6.50
N GLN A 72 -15.60 -3.15 5.77
CA GLN A 72 -15.29 -4.49 5.25
C GLN A 72 -14.17 -4.46 4.22
N ILE A 73 -14.12 -3.43 3.36
CA ILE A 73 -13.03 -3.25 2.38
C ILE A 73 -11.69 -3.16 3.11
N VAL A 74 -11.56 -2.25 4.07
CA VAL A 74 -10.27 -2.03 4.75
C VAL A 74 -9.86 -3.22 5.62
N THR A 75 -10.78 -3.84 6.35
CA THR A 75 -10.44 -4.91 7.30
C THR A 75 -10.31 -6.28 6.64
N SER A 76 -11.25 -6.64 5.76
CA SER A 76 -11.40 -8.02 5.27
C SER A 76 -10.76 -8.26 3.91
N VAL A 77 -10.47 -7.19 3.15
CA VAL A 77 -9.82 -7.29 1.84
C VAL A 77 -8.42 -6.71 1.86
N LEU A 78 -8.25 -5.51 2.43
CA LEU A 78 -6.94 -4.85 2.52
C LEU A 78 -6.16 -5.22 3.80
N GLY A 79 -6.76 -5.97 4.71
CA GLY A 79 -6.09 -6.51 5.91
C GLY A 79 -5.71 -5.47 6.95
N TRP A 80 -6.38 -4.32 7.00
CA TRP A 80 -6.14 -3.32 8.03
C TRP A 80 -6.70 -3.80 9.37
N ASP A 81 -5.91 -3.58 10.43
CA ASP A 81 -6.37 -3.82 11.79
C ASP A 81 -7.56 -2.91 12.17
N ALA A 82 -8.44 -3.42 13.04
CA ALA A 82 -9.66 -2.72 13.46
C ALA A 82 -9.35 -1.47 14.30
N ALA A 83 -8.39 -1.55 15.22
CA ALA A 83 -7.97 -0.40 16.03
C ALA A 83 -7.25 0.63 15.17
N TYR A 84 -6.41 0.19 14.23
CA TYR A 84 -5.82 1.07 13.22
C TYR A 84 -6.88 1.81 12.40
N THR A 85 -7.89 1.10 11.90
CA THR A 85 -8.99 1.68 11.12
C THR A 85 -9.77 2.71 11.93
N ARG A 86 -10.14 2.37 13.17
CA ARG A 86 -10.84 3.28 14.10
C ARG A 86 -10.09 4.59 14.29
N ARG A 87 -8.79 4.54 14.61
CA ARG A 87 -7.97 5.75 14.80
C ARG A 87 -7.93 6.63 13.55
N LYS A 88 -7.89 6.05 12.35
CA LYS A 88 -7.87 6.82 11.09
C LYS A 88 -9.21 7.53 10.86
N VAL A 89 -10.33 6.87 11.13
CA VAL A 89 -11.67 7.48 11.04
C VAL A 89 -11.85 8.57 12.10
N GLU A 90 -11.50 8.30 13.35
CA GLU A 90 -11.59 9.28 14.46
C GLU A 90 -10.67 10.49 14.26
N ALA A 91 -9.54 10.32 13.56
CA ALA A 91 -8.67 11.42 13.14
C ALA A 91 -9.25 12.28 12.00
N GLY A 92 -10.48 12.00 11.56
CA GLY A 92 -11.20 12.73 10.54
C GLY A 92 -10.74 12.44 9.11
N LEU A 93 -10.04 11.31 8.87
CA LEU A 93 -9.63 10.95 7.52
C LEU A 93 -10.81 10.45 6.69
N LYS A 94 -10.83 10.86 5.44
CA LYS A 94 -11.73 10.40 4.38
C LYS A 94 -10.99 9.43 3.47
N PHE A 95 -11.75 8.57 2.81
CA PHE A 95 -11.22 7.51 1.96
C PHE A 95 -11.85 7.60 0.57
N ASP A 96 -11.02 7.39 -0.45
CA ASP A 96 -11.47 7.33 -1.83
C ASP A 96 -10.81 6.14 -2.51
N LEU A 97 -11.59 5.39 -3.27
CA LEU A 97 -11.07 4.38 -4.17
C LEU A 97 -10.72 5.05 -5.51
N VAL A 98 -9.43 5.11 -5.81
CA VAL A 98 -8.94 5.53 -7.12
C VAL A 98 -8.81 4.29 -8.00
N VAL A 99 -9.50 4.28 -9.14
CA VAL A 99 -9.43 3.20 -10.13
C VAL A 99 -8.99 3.74 -11.47
N PHE A 100 -8.05 3.04 -12.09
CA PHE A 100 -7.41 3.44 -13.33
C PHE A 100 -7.03 2.21 -14.16
N PRO A 101 -6.77 2.35 -15.47
CA PRO A 101 -6.31 1.26 -16.31
C PRO A 101 -5.02 0.65 -15.77
N GLU A 102 -4.91 -0.66 -15.92
CA GLU A 102 -3.69 -1.37 -15.53
C GLU A 102 -2.47 -0.75 -16.22
N SER A 103 -1.48 -0.47 -15.39
CA SER A 103 -0.25 0.23 -15.80
C SER A 103 0.96 -0.67 -15.60
N LYS A 104 2.17 -0.15 -15.80
CA LYS A 104 3.44 -0.89 -15.55
C LYS A 104 3.74 -1.09 -14.06
N CYS A 105 2.74 -1.48 -13.28
CA CYS A 105 2.91 -1.93 -11.91
C CYS A 105 3.71 -3.24 -11.87
N LYS A 106 4.50 -3.45 -10.81
CA LYS A 106 5.19 -4.72 -10.58
C LYS A 106 4.48 -5.49 -9.48
N LEU A 107 4.48 -6.82 -9.53
CA LEU A 107 4.00 -7.63 -8.41
C LEU A 107 4.84 -7.31 -7.16
N GLY A 108 4.23 -7.24 -5.99
CA GLY A 108 4.84 -6.83 -4.70
C GLY A 108 5.81 -7.85 -4.10
N THR A 109 6.62 -8.52 -4.93
CA THR A 109 7.68 -9.42 -4.48
C THR A 109 8.87 -8.64 -3.94
N TRP A 110 9.72 -9.28 -3.14
CA TRP A 110 10.95 -8.65 -2.64
C TRP A 110 11.82 -8.11 -3.77
N ASP A 111 12.01 -8.89 -4.84
CA ASP A 111 12.88 -8.47 -5.94
C ASP A 111 12.37 -7.23 -6.65
N ASN A 112 11.09 -7.25 -7.05
CA ASN A 112 10.45 -6.10 -7.70
C ASN A 112 10.43 -4.87 -6.79
N LEU A 113 10.19 -5.07 -5.49
CA LEU A 113 10.19 -4.00 -4.50
C LEU A 113 11.56 -3.37 -4.38
N LEU A 114 12.61 -4.17 -4.17
CA LEU A 114 13.96 -3.66 -3.96
C LEU A 114 14.53 -3.01 -5.22
N ASP A 115 14.12 -3.46 -6.41
CA ASP A 115 14.44 -2.77 -7.66
C ASP A 115 13.76 -1.39 -7.72
N LEU A 116 12.46 -1.33 -7.44
CA LEU A 116 11.73 -0.06 -7.40
C LEU A 116 12.21 0.89 -6.30
N VAL A 117 12.64 0.37 -5.15
CA VAL A 117 13.20 1.20 -4.08
C VAL A 117 14.53 1.82 -4.52
N GLN A 118 15.40 1.08 -5.21
CA GLN A 118 16.64 1.64 -5.74
C GLN A 118 16.36 2.72 -6.79
N GLU A 119 15.37 2.51 -7.66
CA GLU A 119 14.96 3.51 -8.66
C GLU A 119 14.34 4.76 -8.01
N ALA A 120 13.46 4.60 -7.03
CA ALA A 120 12.71 5.69 -6.41
C ALA A 120 13.49 6.42 -5.31
N TYR A 121 14.49 5.78 -4.69
CA TYR A 121 15.31 6.32 -3.61
C TYR A 121 16.81 6.13 -3.92
N PRO A 122 17.33 6.82 -4.96
CA PRO A 122 18.72 6.68 -5.38
C PRO A 122 19.72 6.99 -4.24
N GLU A 123 19.32 7.82 -3.27
CA GLU A 123 20.14 8.22 -2.12
C GLU A 123 20.56 7.04 -1.23
N ILE A 124 19.79 5.94 -1.25
CA ILE A 124 20.03 4.73 -0.46
C ILE A 124 20.20 3.49 -1.33
N GLY A 125 20.25 3.63 -2.66
CA GLY A 125 20.19 2.52 -3.61
C GLY A 125 21.26 1.46 -3.35
N THR A 126 22.53 1.87 -3.28
CA THR A 126 23.65 0.97 -2.98
C THR A 126 23.52 0.33 -1.59
N LYS A 127 23.12 1.13 -0.59
CA LYS A 127 22.98 0.69 0.79
C LYS A 127 21.93 -0.41 0.93
N ILE A 128 20.73 -0.19 0.38
CA ILE A 128 19.66 -1.17 0.44
C ILE A 128 19.95 -2.41 -0.44
N ALA A 129 20.62 -2.24 -1.58
CA ALA A 129 21.02 -3.35 -2.43
C ALA A 129 21.99 -4.30 -1.72
N GLY A 130 22.91 -3.77 -0.91
CA GLY A 130 23.85 -4.56 -0.10
C GLY A 130 23.16 -5.52 0.87
N HIS A 131 21.93 -5.21 1.31
CA HIS A 131 21.16 -6.04 2.24
C HIS A 131 20.10 -6.91 1.56
N ARG A 132 20.03 -6.95 0.21
CA ARG A 132 18.98 -7.69 -0.52
C ARG A 132 18.82 -9.12 -0.04
N ALA A 133 19.92 -9.89 0.03
CA ALA A 133 19.86 -11.29 0.42
C ALA A 133 19.32 -11.46 1.85
N ALA A 134 19.73 -10.59 2.78
CA ALA A 134 19.24 -10.60 4.15
C ALA A 134 17.76 -10.25 4.22
N LEU A 135 17.32 -9.22 3.50
CA LEU A 135 15.91 -8.78 3.45
C LEU A 135 14.98 -9.84 2.86
N VAL A 136 15.38 -10.49 1.75
CA VAL A 136 14.62 -11.58 1.12
C VAL A 136 14.45 -12.77 2.06
N ALA A 137 15.46 -13.05 2.89
CA ALA A 137 15.42 -14.14 3.86
C ALA A 137 14.62 -13.81 5.13
N MET A 138 14.16 -12.56 5.31
CA MET A 138 13.40 -12.18 6.51
C MET A 138 12.00 -12.79 6.50
N THR A 139 11.58 -13.22 7.68
CA THR A 139 10.21 -13.68 7.97
C THR A 139 9.55 -12.72 8.96
N PRO A 140 8.23 -12.84 9.22
CA PRO A 140 7.60 -12.10 10.33
C PRO A 140 8.32 -12.31 11.67
N ALA A 141 8.86 -13.51 11.95
CA ALA A 141 9.64 -13.78 13.15
C ALA A 141 10.97 -12.99 13.19
N SER A 142 11.59 -12.74 12.02
CA SER A 142 12.78 -11.89 11.93
C SER A 142 12.49 -10.46 12.37
N LEU A 143 11.30 -9.92 12.07
CA LEU A 143 10.91 -8.58 12.50
C LEU A 143 10.77 -8.49 14.03
N VAL A 144 10.13 -9.48 14.66
CA VAL A 144 10.00 -9.55 16.13
C VAL A 144 11.37 -9.53 16.80
N GLU A 145 12.33 -10.26 16.23
CA GLU A 145 13.69 -10.33 16.76
C GLU A 145 14.47 -9.01 16.55
N ILE A 146 14.23 -8.28 15.45
CA ILE A 146 14.73 -6.91 15.25
C ILE A 146 14.15 -5.97 16.31
N GLU A 147 12.83 -5.98 16.51
CA GLU A 147 12.15 -5.15 17.50
C GLU A 147 12.66 -5.43 18.92
N ARG A 148 12.89 -6.70 19.26
CA ARG A 148 13.49 -7.10 20.54
C ARG A 148 14.88 -6.51 20.74
N ARG A 149 15.74 -6.53 19.71
CA ARG A 149 17.07 -5.90 19.76
C ARG A 149 17.00 -4.38 19.87
N GLN A 150 16.03 -3.75 19.22
CA GLN A 150 15.86 -2.29 19.25
C GLN A 150 15.14 -1.80 20.52
N GLY A 151 14.45 -2.68 21.23
CA GLY A 151 13.75 -2.36 22.48
C GLY A 151 12.40 -1.65 22.28
N TYR A 152 11.84 -1.70 21.06
CA TYR A 152 10.53 -1.14 20.75
C TYR A 152 9.91 -1.85 19.54
N ARG A 153 8.58 -1.77 19.42
CA ARG A 153 7.87 -2.25 18.23
C ARG A 153 7.83 -1.16 17.17
N PHE A 154 7.96 -1.54 15.91
CA PHE A 154 7.85 -0.61 14.79
C PHE A 154 6.42 -0.08 14.66
N LEU A 155 5.41 -0.90 15.00
CA LEU A 155 4.02 -0.46 15.01
C LEU A 155 3.80 0.73 15.94
N ASP A 156 4.32 0.66 17.17
CA ASP A 156 4.17 1.73 18.17
C ASP A 156 4.81 3.04 17.66
N VAL A 157 5.94 2.95 16.96
CA VAL A 157 6.63 4.10 16.35
C VAL A 157 5.84 4.65 15.16
N ASP A 158 5.31 3.76 14.30
CA ASP A 158 4.50 4.14 13.14
C ASP A 158 3.19 4.82 13.53
N GLU A 159 2.58 4.41 14.63
CA GLU A 159 1.36 5.02 15.18
C GLU A 159 1.60 6.46 15.68
N LEU A 160 2.79 6.74 16.22
CA LEU A 160 3.23 8.09 16.61
C LEU A 160 3.67 8.94 15.41
N GLY A 161 3.98 8.28 14.28
CA GLY A 161 4.31 8.90 13.01
C GLY A 161 5.73 9.45 12.93
N SER A 162 6.02 10.20 11.86
CA SER A 162 7.37 10.69 11.53
C SER A 162 7.95 11.69 12.50
N GLY A 163 7.15 12.21 13.44
CA GLY A 163 7.62 13.04 14.55
C GLY A 163 8.31 12.24 15.66
N ASP A 164 8.10 10.92 15.74
CA ASP A 164 8.78 10.07 16.71
C ASP A 164 10.28 9.97 16.37
N PRO A 165 11.20 10.19 17.35
CA PRO A 165 12.64 10.15 17.11
C PRO A 165 13.19 8.76 16.76
N ARG A 166 12.36 7.71 16.72
CA ARG A 166 12.72 6.35 16.27
C ARG A 166 12.19 6.04 14.88
N PHE A 167 11.30 6.87 14.33
CA PHE A 167 10.75 6.66 12.99
C PHE A 167 11.86 6.75 11.94
N MET A 168 12.00 5.69 11.13
CA MET A 168 13.09 5.57 10.15
C MET A 168 12.76 6.33 8.87
N THR A 169 12.90 7.65 8.90
CA THR A 169 12.81 8.51 7.72
C THR A 169 13.95 8.20 6.72
N LEU A 170 13.82 8.68 5.48
CA LEU A 170 14.89 8.59 4.49
C LEU A 170 16.20 9.21 5.00
N GLU A 171 16.13 10.44 5.53
CA GLU A 171 17.29 11.16 6.07
C GLU A 171 17.96 10.36 7.20
N ARG A 172 17.17 9.78 8.10
CA ARG A 172 17.71 8.94 9.17
C ARG A 172 18.37 7.69 8.61
N TYR A 173 17.75 7.03 7.63
CA TYR A 173 18.30 5.81 7.07
C TYR A 173 19.61 6.05 6.31
N VAL A 174 19.73 7.18 5.60
CA VAL A 174 21.00 7.60 4.96
C VAL A 174 22.13 7.62 6.00
N ASN A 175 21.87 8.21 7.17
CA ASN A 175 22.87 8.39 8.23
C ASN A 175 22.98 7.22 9.24
N ALA A 176 22.08 6.25 9.19
CA ALA A 176 22.07 5.10 10.10
C ALA A 176 23.27 4.16 9.83
N PRO A 177 23.63 3.28 10.78
CA PRO A 177 24.53 2.16 10.50
C PRO A 177 24.06 1.35 9.29
N ASP A 178 25.01 0.84 8.51
CA ASP A 178 24.72 0.05 7.30
C ASP A 178 24.36 -1.40 7.65
N THR A 179 23.12 -1.60 8.09
CA THR A 179 22.63 -2.91 8.55
C THR A 179 21.28 -3.26 7.93
N ALA A 180 21.02 -4.57 7.83
CA ALA A 180 19.72 -5.08 7.39
C ALA A 180 18.56 -4.65 8.32
N ASP A 181 18.83 -4.49 9.62
CA ASP A 181 17.85 -4.00 10.60
C ASP A 181 17.42 -2.55 10.29
N ALA A 182 18.37 -1.68 9.95
CA ALA A 182 18.08 -0.30 9.55
C ALA A 182 17.34 -0.26 8.19
N ALA A 183 17.74 -1.10 7.24
CA ALA A 183 17.06 -1.25 5.96
C ALA A 183 15.59 -1.71 6.15
N ARG A 184 15.37 -2.71 7.02
CA ARG A 184 14.04 -3.22 7.34
C ARG A 184 13.16 -2.17 8.01
N ALA A 185 13.73 -1.35 8.90
CA ALA A 185 13.04 -0.22 9.53
C ALA A 185 12.62 0.85 8.51
N PHE A 186 13.48 1.18 7.54
CA PHE A 186 13.13 2.11 6.45
C PHE A 186 11.99 1.55 5.59
N LEU A 187 12.08 0.28 5.19
CA LEU A 187 11.03 -0.39 4.43
C LEU A 187 9.69 -0.42 5.19
N TYR A 188 9.74 -0.60 6.51
CA TYR A 188 8.53 -0.59 7.35
C TYR A 188 7.88 0.79 7.44
N HIS A 189 8.66 1.83 7.75
CA HIS A 189 8.14 3.17 8.04
C HIS A 189 7.83 3.99 6.79
N VAL A 190 8.65 3.89 5.74
CA VAL A 190 8.53 4.75 4.54
C VAL A 190 7.84 4.01 3.38
N ILE A 191 8.15 2.74 3.19
CA ILE A 191 7.60 1.96 2.05
C ILE A 191 6.30 1.23 2.42
N TYR A 192 6.05 1.04 3.71
CA TYR A 192 4.91 0.31 4.29
C TYR A 192 4.98 -1.20 4.08
N CYS A 193 6.18 -1.78 4.06
CA CYS A 193 6.37 -3.22 4.21
C CYS A 193 6.14 -3.60 5.68
N LYS A 194 4.87 -3.73 6.07
CA LYS A 194 4.45 -3.99 7.45
C LYS A 194 4.76 -5.42 7.91
N GLU A 195 4.25 -5.83 9.07
CA GLU A 195 4.54 -7.11 9.75
C GLU A 195 4.27 -8.32 8.86
N TYR A 196 3.19 -8.24 8.08
CA TYR A 196 2.72 -9.31 7.22
C TYR A 196 3.25 -9.24 5.78
N TYR A 197 4.15 -8.30 5.49
CA TYR A 197 4.80 -8.26 4.19
C TYR A 197 5.86 -9.37 4.10
N GLY A 198 5.56 -10.42 3.32
CA GLY A 198 6.47 -11.54 3.07
C GLY A 198 7.22 -11.47 1.73
N GLY A 199 6.91 -10.49 0.88
CA GLY A 199 7.58 -10.28 -0.41
C GLY A 199 7.40 -11.42 -1.43
N GLN A 200 6.29 -12.16 -1.33
CA GLN A 200 5.86 -13.18 -2.30
C GLN A 200 4.81 -12.67 -3.30
N GLY A 201 4.44 -11.38 -3.23
CA GLY A 201 3.48 -10.75 -4.15
C GLY A 201 2.01 -10.86 -3.75
N TYR A 202 1.72 -11.31 -2.53
CA TYR A 202 0.36 -11.46 -2.02
C TYR A 202 0.28 -10.92 -0.58
N THR A 203 -0.88 -10.39 -0.20
CA THR A 203 -1.17 -10.04 1.20
C THR A 203 -1.13 -11.29 2.07
N LEU A 204 -0.68 -11.16 3.31
CA LEU A 204 -0.85 -12.18 4.35
C LEU A 204 -1.76 -11.65 5.46
N ASP A 205 -2.58 -12.52 6.03
CA ASP A 205 -3.29 -12.23 7.27
C ASP A 205 -2.44 -12.57 8.51
N GLY A 206 -2.95 -12.28 9.71
CA GLY A 206 -2.28 -12.58 10.97
C GLY A 206 -2.09 -14.08 11.26
N GLN A 207 -2.71 -14.97 10.48
CA GLN A 207 -2.51 -16.42 10.54
C GLN A 207 -1.52 -16.92 9.47
N GLY A 208 -1.02 -16.02 8.61
CA GLY A 208 -0.11 -16.36 7.51
C GLY A 208 -0.83 -16.90 6.27
N ASN A 209 -2.15 -16.79 6.17
CA ASN A 209 -2.87 -17.20 4.98
C ASN A 209 -2.71 -16.18 3.86
N THR A 210 -2.53 -16.68 2.64
CA THR A 210 -2.44 -15.85 1.44
C THR A 210 -3.79 -15.24 1.09
N GLY A 211 -3.81 -13.92 0.93
CA GLY A 211 -4.97 -13.16 0.47
C GLY A 211 -4.88 -12.82 -1.02
N VAL A 212 -4.98 -11.53 -1.34
CA VAL A 212 -5.02 -11.03 -2.71
C VAL A 212 -3.62 -10.69 -3.24
N ALA A 213 -3.45 -10.69 -4.56
CA ALA A 213 -2.21 -10.21 -5.16
C ALA A 213 -2.04 -8.72 -4.87
N GLU A 214 -0.83 -8.34 -4.46
CA GLU A 214 -0.45 -6.97 -4.17
C GLU A 214 0.54 -6.48 -5.22
N TYR A 215 0.30 -5.30 -5.76
CA TYR A 215 1.15 -4.69 -6.77
C TYR A 215 1.77 -3.40 -6.23
N ILE A 216 2.90 -3.01 -6.79
CA ILE A 216 3.65 -1.82 -6.39
C ILE A 216 3.99 -0.96 -7.61
N MET A 217 3.97 0.36 -7.40
CA MET A 217 4.37 1.34 -8.41
C MET A 217 4.81 2.65 -7.76
N PRO A 218 5.41 3.58 -8.51
CA PRO A 218 5.66 4.94 -8.05
C PRO A 218 4.39 5.66 -7.59
N ASN A 219 4.51 6.51 -6.57
CA ASN A 219 3.43 7.40 -6.13
C ASN A 219 3.24 8.54 -7.15
N ARG A 220 2.36 8.33 -8.12
CA ARG A 220 2.13 9.29 -9.21
C ARG A 220 0.99 10.27 -8.91
N PRO A 221 1.04 11.49 -9.48
CA PRO A 221 -0.15 12.32 -9.68
C PRO A 221 -1.25 11.58 -10.42
N LEU A 222 -2.51 11.84 -10.08
CA LEU A 222 -3.64 11.16 -10.73
C LEU A 222 -3.76 11.55 -12.22
N GLU A 223 -3.42 12.79 -12.57
CA GLU A 223 -3.37 13.26 -13.96
C GLU A 223 -2.41 12.44 -14.84
N GLU A 224 -1.33 11.93 -14.26
CA GLU A 224 -0.34 11.10 -14.95
C GLU A 224 -0.79 9.65 -15.17
N LEU A 225 -1.87 9.22 -14.51
CA LEU A 225 -2.48 7.90 -14.71
C LEU A 225 -3.33 7.85 -15.99
N GLY A 226 -3.63 9.01 -16.58
CA GLY A 226 -4.54 9.13 -17.72
C GLY A 226 -6.00 9.01 -17.26
N ALA A 227 -6.79 8.19 -17.95
CA ALA A 227 -8.18 7.96 -17.54
C ALA A 227 -8.22 7.34 -16.15
N HIS A 228 -9.01 7.89 -15.24
CA HIS A 228 -9.20 7.35 -13.89
C HIS A 228 -10.55 7.81 -13.36
N VAL A 229 -11.02 7.12 -12.32
CA VAL A 229 -12.19 7.50 -11.52
C VAL A 229 -11.80 7.55 -10.05
N VAL A 230 -12.38 8.49 -9.32
CA VAL A 230 -12.23 8.64 -7.88
C VAL A 230 -13.61 8.42 -7.27
N ILE A 231 -13.75 7.39 -6.45
CA ILE A 231 -15.02 6.99 -5.86
C ILE A 231 -14.92 7.17 -4.34
N PRO A 232 -15.69 8.08 -3.72
CA PRO A 232 -15.70 8.21 -2.27
C PRO A 232 -16.10 6.89 -1.60
N VAL A 233 -15.39 6.50 -0.54
CA VAL A 233 -15.68 5.30 0.24
C VAL A 233 -15.96 5.72 1.67
N ASP A 234 -17.18 5.49 2.13
CA ASP A 234 -17.55 5.71 3.52
C ASP A 234 -17.08 4.54 4.40
N VAL A 235 -16.17 4.83 5.34
CA VAL A 235 -15.62 3.86 6.29
C VAL A 235 -16.20 4.17 7.67
N ALA A 236 -17.41 3.69 7.93
CA ALA A 236 -18.06 3.78 9.22
C ALA A 236 -17.60 2.64 10.15
N ILE A 237 -17.22 2.97 11.39
CA ILE A 237 -16.86 1.97 12.40
C ILE A 237 -18.14 1.34 12.97
N PRO A 238 -18.26 0.00 13.02
CA PRO A 238 -19.38 -0.69 13.65
C PRO A 238 -19.51 -0.43 15.16
#